data_AF-A0A924V8N6-F1
#
_entry.id   AF-A0A924V8N6-F1
#
_cell.length_a   1.000
_cell.length_b   1.000
_cell.length_c   1.000
_cell.angle_alpha   90.00
_cell.angle_beta   90.00
_cell.angle_gamma   90.00
#
_symmetry.space_group_name_H-M   'P 1'
#
loop_
_entity.id
_entity.type
_entity.pdbx_description
1 polymer ?
#
loop_
_entity_poly.entity_id
_entity_poly.type
_entity_poly.pdbx_seq_one_letter_code
_entity_poly.pdbx_strand_id
1 'polypeptide(L)' 'MKLKLLAAVALVFVSTKSIALVDMNNAGYTNSWVDLEVPGNGYDMRILRAYKSRTIYNGMFG' A
#
# COMPACT_ATOMS: atom_id res chain seq x y z
N MET A 1 13.19 -36.20 3.67
CA MET A 1 13.28 -35.11 4.67
C MET A 1 14.22 -33.98 4.23
N LYS A 2 15.45 -34.25 3.81
CA LYS A 2 16.47 -33.24 3.47
C LYS A 2 16.00 -32.21 2.42
N LEU A 3 15.34 -32.64 1.33
CA LEU A 3 14.86 -31.74 0.27
C LEU A 3 13.77 -30.77 0.75
N LYS A 4 12.83 -31.24 1.60
CA LYS A 4 11.75 -30.39 2.16
C LYS A 4 12.32 -29.32 3.10
N LEU A 5 13.34 -29.69 3.89
CA LEU A 5 14.05 -28.74 4.75
C LEU A 5 14.79 -27.70 3.91
N LEU A 6 15.48 -28.13 2.85
CA LEU A 6 16.21 -27.23 1.94
C LEU A 6 15.26 -26.26 1.23
N ALA A 7 14.10 -26.74 0.78
CA ALA A 7 13.06 -25.92 0.18
C ALA A 7 12.47 -24.90 1.18
N ALA A 8 12.23 -25.30 2.43
CA ALA A 8 11.73 -24.40 3.47
C ALA A 8 12.75 -23.29 3.80
N VAL A 9 14.04 -23.63 3.88
CA VAL A 9 15.11 -22.65 4.09
C VAL A 9 15.21 -21.69 2.90
N ALA A 10 15.14 -22.20 1.67
CA ALA A 10 15.15 -21.36 0.48
C ALA A 10 14.00 -20.35 0.46
N LEU A 11 12.80 -20.74 0.92
CA LEU A 11 11.62 -19.88 0.95
C LEU A 11 11.79 -18.62 1.81
N VAL A 12 12.57 -18.70 2.90
CA VAL A 12 12.85 -17.56 3.79
C VAL A 12 13.62 -16.46 3.05
N PHE A 13 14.49 -16.84 2.12
CA PHE A 13 15.28 -15.88 1.34
C PHE A 13 14.50 -15.22 0.20
N VAL A 14 13.27 -15.66 -0.09
CA VAL A 14 12.39 -15.08 -1.11
C VAL A 14 11.48 -13.98 -0.51
N SER A 15 11.69 -13.60 0.75
CA SER A 15 10.92 -12.53 1.39
C SER A 15 11.08 -11.19 0.66
N THR A 16 9.98 -10.67 0.11
CA THR A 16 9.94 -9.37 -0.58
C THR A 16 9.71 -8.24 0.43
N LYS A 17 10.41 -7.12 0.26
CA LYS A 17 10.14 -5.89 1.03
C LYS A 17 8.80 -5.30 0.62
N SER A 18 7.88 -5.12 1.56
CA SER A 18 6.66 -4.34 1.35
C SER A 18 6.92 -2.88 1.77
N ILE A 19 6.52 -1.92 0.92
CA ILE A 19 6.62 -0.48 1.19
C ILE A 19 5.22 0.02 1.51
N ALA A 20 5.06 0.70 2.64
CA ALA A 20 3.80 1.30 3.05
C ALA A 20 4.00 2.76 3.46
N LEU A 21 3.07 3.62 3.07
CA LEU A 21 2.98 5.00 3.54
C LEU A 21 2.35 5.02 4.94
N VAL A 22 3.06 5.64 5.88
CA VAL A 22 2.64 5.73 7.29
C VAL A 22 2.46 7.21 7.66
N ASP A 23 1.28 7.54 8.14
CA ASP A 23 0.98 8.82 8.78
C ASP A 23 1.61 8.84 10.18
N MET A 24 2.67 9.63 10.33
CA MET A 24 3.43 9.74 11.59
C MET A 24 2.67 10.45 12.72
N ASN A 25 1.58 11.17 12.44
CA ASN A 25 0.81 11.86 13.48
C ASN A 25 -0.01 10.88 14.34
N ASN A 26 -0.49 9.78 13.76
CA ASN A 26 -1.33 8.80 14.46
C ASN A 26 -0.86 7.35 14.25
N ALA A 27 0.37 7.16 13.74
CA ALA A 27 0.95 5.87 13.38
C ALA A 27 0.01 4.98 12.53
N GLY A 28 -0.75 5.61 11.63
CA GLY A 28 -1.73 4.94 10.78
C GLY A 28 -1.21 4.71 9.38
N TYR A 29 -1.75 3.73 8.67
CA TYR A 29 -1.51 3.54 7.24
C TYR A 29 -2.38 4.51 6.46
N THR A 30 -1.80 5.16 5.46
CA THR A 30 -2.50 6.09 4.59
C THR A 30 -2.17 5.81 3.14
N ASN A 31 -3.16 5.94 2.27
CA ASN A 31 -2.95 5.89 0.83
C ASN A 31 -3.92 6.85 0.13
N SER A 32 -3.47 7.48 -0.94
CA SER A 32 -4.30 8.41 -1.71
C SER A 32 -4.16 8.14 -3.21
N TRP A 33 -5.27 8.27 -3.92
CA TRP A 33 -5.35 8.03 -5.35
C TRP A 33 -6.03 9.22 -6.02
N VAL A 34 -5.52 9.59 -7.18
CA VAL A 34 -6.15 10.56 -8.07
C VAL A 34 -6.99 9.79 -9.05
N ASP A 35 -8.31 9.94 -8.95
CA ASP A 35 -9.24 9.23 -9.83
C ASP A 35 -9.51 10.00 -11.11
N LEU A 36 -9.59 11.32 -10.99
CA LEU A 36 -9.81 12.21 -12.11
C LEU A 36 -9.04 13.50 -11.89
N GLU A 37 -8.38 13.97 -12.94
CA GLU A 37 -7.76 15.28 -13.00
C GLU A 37 -8.18 15.93 -14.33
N VAL A 38 -8.92 17.02 -14.24
CA VAL A 38 -9.39 17.80 -15.39
C VAL A 38 -8.75 19.19 -15.31
N PRO A 39 -7.82 19.51 -16.22
CA PRO A 39 -7.19 20.82 -16.25
C PRO A 39 -8.21 21.87 -16.72
N GLY A 40 -8.20 23.03 -16.07
CA GLY A 40 -9.10 24.14 -16.38
C GLY A 40 -8.34 25.44 -16.57
N ASN A 41 -8.91 26.36 -17.35
CA ASN A 41 -8.36 27.71 -17.47
C ASN A 41 -8.70 28.51 -16.20
N GLY A 42 -7.78 28.46 -15.22
CA GLY A 42 -7.83 29.21 -13.96
C GLY A 42 -7.80 28.31 -12.72
N TYR A 43 -8.46 27.16 -12.76
CA TYR A 43 -8.43 26.15 -11.70
C TYR A 43 -8.56 24.75 -12.27
N ASP A 44 -7.79 23.83 -11.70
CA ASP A 44 -7.88 22.40 -12.02
C ASP A 44 -8.85 21.71 -11.08
N MET A 45 -9.65 20.79 -11.63
CA MET A 45 -10.57 19.96 -10.85
C MET A 45 -9.95 18.59 -10.65
N ARG A 46 -9.91 18.14 -9.39
CA ARG A 46 -9.39 16.81 -9.03
C ARG A 46 -10.37 16.05 -8.14
N ILE A 47 -10.60 14.79 -8.49
CA ILE A 47 -11.31 13.84 -7.63
C ILE A 47 -10.25 12.94 -7.00
N LEU A 48 -10.19 12.96 -5.66
CA LEU A 48 -9.20 12.25 -4.86
C LEU A 48 -9.92 11.28 -3.93
N ARG A 49 -9.43 10.05 -3.85
CA ARG A 49 -9.78 9.10 -2.79
C ARG A 49 -8.64 9.01 -1.80
N ALA A 50 -9.00 9.00 -0.51
CA ALA A 50 -8.07 8.83 0.59
C ALA A 50 -8.52 7.65 1.47
N TYR A 51 -7.59 6.78 1.80
CA TYR A 51 -7.76 5.68 2.73
C TYR A 51 -6.91 5.91 3.98
N LYS A 52 -7.49 5.68 5.17
CA LYS A 52 -6.77 5.77 6.45
C LYS A 52 -7.22 4.64 7.38
N SER A 53 -6.28 3.88 7.91
CA SER A 53 -6.55 2.83 8.90
C SER A 53 -5.41 2.65 9.89
N ARG A 54 -5.74 2.09 11.06
CA ARG A 54 -4.76 1.68 12.07
C ARG A 54 -4.20 0.27 11.84
N THR A 55 -4.81 -0.49 10.95
CA THR A 55 -4.35 -1.82 10.53
C THR A 55 -3.91 -1.78 9.08
N ILE A 56 -2.90 -2.59 8.71
CA ILE A 56 -2.64 -2.91 7.31
C ILE A 56 -3.84 -3.73 6.85
N TYR A 57 -4.85 -3.06 6.31
CA TYR A 57 -5.89 -3.72 5.56
C TYR A 57 -5.40 -3.86 4.12
N ASN A 58 -5.28 -5.10 3.65
CA ASN A 58 -4.80 -5.41 2.32
C ASN A 58 -5.97 -5.54 1.34
N GLY A 59 -6.75 -4.47 1.17
CA GLY A 59 -7.89 -4.44 0.28
C GLY A 59 -8.08 -3.04 -0.30
N MET A 60 -8.19 -2.96 -1.62
CA MET A 60 -8.25 -1.68 -2.33
C MET A 60 -9.56 -0.92 -2.02
N PHE A 61 -10.65 -1.60 -1.59
CA PHE A 61 -11.96 -1.00 -1.30
C PHE A 61 -12.81 -1.74 -0.25
N GLY A 62 -12.19 -2.48 0.68
CA GLY A 62 -12.90 -3.51 1.44
C GLY A 62 -12.70 -4.88 0.80
#